data_AF-A0AAW1IFF7-F1
#
_entry.id   AF-A0AAW1IFF7-F1
#
_cell.length_a   1.000
_cell.length_b   1.000
_cell.length_c   1.000
_cell.angle_alpha   90.00
_cell.angle_beta   90.00
_cell.angle_gamma   90.00
#
_symmetry.space_group_name_H-M   'P 1'
#
loop_
_entity.id
_entity.type
_entity.pdbx_description
1 polymer ?
#
loop_
_entity_poly.entity_id
_entity_poly.type
_entity_poly.pdbx_seq_one_letter_code
_entity_poly.pdbx_strand_id
1 'polypeptide(L)'
;MSRRANQRAWITSELFKNEIRNWDADLEQQKRKIILIVDNCPAYPNIPNLDNIKLVVLPAHTTATLQPIDQGVIACVKQHYKKLFLCKMISSLDEGKEFQFSVLNGILRLNTAWKRVSQKTIVNCYRQAGFYHNVKFDEDDELPLTQCLLKHKNTVEPDDEDFLSLQDWDMRNM
;
A
#
# COMPACT_ATOMS: atom_id res chain seq x y z
N MET A 1 14.20 9.13 22.13
CA MET A 1 15.55 8.76 21.64
C MET A 1 15.69 9.16 20.18
N SER A 2 16.59 10.11 19.90
CA SER A 2 16.74 10.82 18.63
C SER A 2 17.65 10.05 17.67
N ARG A 3 17.12 9.55 16.54
CA ARG A 3 17.92 8.99 15.45
C ARG A 3 18.31 10.11 14.49
N ARG A 4 19.34 10.89 14.83
CA ARG A 4 19.99 11.78 13.87
C ARG A 4 20.92 10.95 12.97
N ALA A 5 20.67 11.02 11.66
CA ALA A 5 21.53 10.56 10.57
C ALA A 5 21.96 9.08 10.60
N ASN A 6 21.10 8.18 10.13
CA ASN A 6 21.53 6.84 9.71
C ASN A 6 21.91 6.89 8.22
N GLN A 7 23.19 6.64 7.89
CA GLN A 7 23.73 6.55 6.53
C GLN A 7 23.15 5.39 5.69
N ARG A 8 22.26 4.55 6.26
CA ARG A 8 21.56 3.45 5.57
C ARG A 8 20.06 3.70 5.35
N ALA A 9 19.55 4.88 5.68
CA ALA A 9 18.14 5.22 5.44
C ALA A 9 17.93 5.59 3.96
N TRP A 10 17.07 4.84 3.26
CA TRP A 10 16.76 5.02 1.83
C TRP A 10 15.95 6.29 1.51
N ILE A 11 15.55 7.05 2.54
CA ILE A 11 15.04 8.42 2.45
C ILE A 11 15.31 9.11 3.79
N THR A 12 15.78 10.37 3.77
CA THR A 12 15.90 11.14 5.01
C THR A 12 14.54 11.72 5.39
N SER A 13 14.29 11.90 6.69
CA SER A 13 13.04 12.51 7.16
C SER A 13 12.82 13.91 6.57
N GLU A 14 13.89 14.66 6.33
CA GLU A 14 13.82 15.99 5.70
C GLU A 14 13.43 15.92 4.23
N LEU A 15 14.00 14.96 3.47
CA LEU A 15 13.62 14.76 2.07
C LEU A 15 12.15 14.36 1.97
N PHE A 16 11.71 13.38 2.77
CA PHE A 16 10.30 12.97 2.80
C PHE A 16 9.37 14.14 3.12
N LYS A 17 9.72 14.96 4.12
CA LYS A 17 8.93 16.14 4.52
C LYS A 17 8.81 17.17 3.39
N ASN A 18 9.91 17.44 2.68
CA ASN A 18 9.90 18.38 1.56
C ASN A 18 9.05 17.86 0.39
N GLU A 19 9.18 16.58 0.04
CA GLU A 19 8.36 15.96 -1.00
C GLU A 19 6.85 16.02 -0.68
N ILE A 20 6.46 15.72 0.57
CA ILE A 20 5.04 15.79 0.97
C ILE A 20 4.50 17.22 0.91
N ARG A 21 5.29 18.23 1.28
CA ARG A 21 4.86 19.63 1.20
C ARG A 21 4.74 20.14 -0.23
N ASN A 22 5.67 19.77 -1.09
CA ASN A 22 5.58 20.10 -2.52
C ASN A 22 4.31 19.48 -3.10
N TRP A 23 4.03 18.21 -2.76
CA TRP A 23 2.81 17.55 -3.21
C TRP A 23 1.52 18.19 -2.65
N ASP A 24 1.53 18.64 -1.39
CA ASP A 24 0.39 19.36 -0.79
C ASP A 24 0.06 20.65 -1.55
N ALA A 25 1.08 21.42 -1.94
CA ALA A 25 0.93 22.62 -2.76
C ALA A 25 0.44 22.31 -4.19
N ASP A 26 0.95 21.24 -4.81
CA ASP A 26 0.47 20.80 -6.13
C ASP A 26 -1.02 20.38 -6.08
N LEU A 27 -1.44 19.74 -4.98
CA LEU A 27 -2.82 19.35 -4.74
C LEU A 27 -3.74 20.55 -4.50
N GLU A 28 -3.23 21.62 -3.87
CA GLU A 28 -3.94 22.90 -3.76
C GLU A 28 -4.27 23.48 -5.13
N GLN A 29 -3.28 23.51 -6.03
CA GLN A 29 -3.47 23.98 -7.41
C GLN A 29 -4.48 23.12 -8.18
N GLN A 30 -4.52 21.82 -7.87
CA GLN A 30 -5.50 20.87 -8.41
C GLN A 30 -6.87 20.93 -7.71
N LYS A 31 -7.03 21.74 -6.66
CA LYS A 31 -8.22 21.80 -5.78
C LYS A 31 -8.63 20.42 -5.26
N ARG A 32 -7.65 19.59 -4.91
CA ARG A 32 -7.86 18.19 -4.54
C ARG A 32 -7.39 17.93 -3.12
N LYS A 33 -8.22 17.24 -2.33
CA LYS A 33 -7.84 16.73 -1.01
C LYS A 33 -7.69 15.21 -1.03
N ILE A 34 -6.69 14.68 -0.36
CA ILE A 34 -6.41 13.24 -0.31
C ILE A 34 -6.10 12.76 1.12
N ILE A 35 -6.24 11.45 1.33
CA ILE A 35 -5.70 10.75 2.48
C ILE A 35 -4.46 9.99 2.01
N LEU A 36 -3.32 10.23 2.66
CA LEU A 36 -2.09 9.50 2.40
C LEU A 36 -1.84 8.52 3.55
N ILE A 37 -1.85 7.22 3.24
CA ILE A 37 -1.64 6.15 4.21
C ILE A 37 -0.17 5.73 4.12
N VAL A 38 0.53 5.74 5.25
CA VAL A 38 1.94 5.37 5.35
C VAL A 38 2.14 4.31 6.43
N ASP A 39 3.16 3.47 6.24
CA ASP A 39 3.58 2.49 7.25
C ASP A 39 4.05 3.18 8.54
N ASN A 40 4.05 2.48 9.66
CA ASN A 40 4.68 2.92 10.90
C ASN A 40 6.20 2.81 10.82
N CYS A 41 6.83 3.67 10.03
CA CYS A 41 8.29 3.80 10.03
C CYS A 41 8.73 4.86 11.05
N PRO A 42 9.69 4.56 11.93
CA PRO A 42 10.29 5.55 12.84
C PRO A 42 10.91 6.78 12.14
N ALA A 43 11.08 6.72 10.82
CA ALA A 43 11.63 7.79 9.99
C ALA A 43 10.60 8.80 9.48
N TYR A 44 9.29 8.57 9.66
CA TYR A 44 8.26 9.52 9.24
C TYR A 44 8.09 10.62 10.30
N PRO A 45 8.54 11.85 10.04
CA PRO A 45 8.34 12.94 10.98
C PRO A 45 6.86 13.30 11.04
N ASN A 46 6.40 13.83 12.17
CA ASN A 46 5.14 14.58 12.16
C ASN A 46 5.31 15.80 11.23
N ILE A 47 4.46 15.92 10.22
CA ILE A 47 4.46 17.03 9.26
C ILE A 47 3.24 17.91 9.58
N PRO A 48 3.39 18.92 10.46
CA PRO A 48 2.28 19.83 10.75
C PRO A 48 1.99 20.74 9.55
N ASN A 49 0.78 21.28 9.53
CA ASN A 49 0.30 22.29 8.58
C ASN A 49 0.26 21.79 7.12
N LEU A 50 -0.40 20.66 6.89
CA LEU A 50 -0.80 20.21 5.55
C LEU A 50 -2.29 20.52 5.36
N ASP A 51 -2.66 21.17 4.26
CA ASP A 51 -4.03 21.63 4.04
C ASP A 51 -4.83 20.69 3.12
N ASN A 52 -4.12 19.93 2.28
CA ASN A 52 -4.69 19.09 1.22
C ASN A 52 -4.41 17.60 1.43
N ILE A 53 -3.37 17.25 2.17
CA ILE A 53 -3.01 15.87 2.51
C ILE A 53 -3.31 15.61 3.99
N LYS A 54 -4.20 14.65 4.25
CA LYS A 54 -4.33 14.03 5.58
C LYS A 54 -3.44 12.81 5.67
N LEU A 55 -2.36 12.91 6.44
CA LEU A 55 -1.45 11.79 6.68
C LEU A 55 -2.06 10.83 7.73
N VAL A 56 -2.12 9.54 7.40
CA VAL A 56 -2.57 8.47 8.29
C VAL A 56 -1.45 7.44 8.41
N VAL A 57 -0.95 7.25 9.63
CA VAL A 57 0.08 6.25 9.92
C VAL A 57 -0.62 4.96 10.36
N LEU A 58 -0.28 3.84 9.73
CA LEU A 58 -0.81 2.53 10.12
C LEU A 58 -0.26 2.10 11.50
N PRO A 59 -0.97 1.23 12.26
CA PRO A 59 -0.43 0.66 13.49
C PRO A 59 0.83 -0.19 13.23
N ALA A 60 1.71 -0.30 14.23
CA ALA A 60 2.89 -1.17 14.13
C ALA A 60 2.49 -2.61 13.79
N HIS A 61 3.32 -3.30 12.99
CA HIS A 61 3.15 -4.72 12.63
C HIS A 61 1.88 -5.07 11.82
N THR A 62 1.26 -4.09 11.17
CA THR A 62 0.06 -4.31 10.32
C THR A 62 0.31 -4.22 8.82
N THR A 63 1.57 -4.09 8.39
CA THR A 63 1.96 -3.89 6.98
C THR A 63 1.38 -4.94 6.04
N ALA A 64 1.58 -6.22 6.35
CA ALA A 64 1.12 -7.30 5.48
C ALA A 64 -0.41 -7.37 5.32
N THR A 65 -1.18 -6.89 6.30
CA THR A 65 -2.64 -7.00 6.30
C THR A 65 -3.34 -5.71 5.88
N LEU A 66 -2.86 -4.56 6.34
CA LEU A 66 -3.52 -3.27 6.13
C LEU A 66 -2.91 -2.43 5.01
N GLN A 67 -1.73 -2.76 4.49
CA GLN A 67 -1.09 -1.95 3.45
C GLN A 67 -1.51 -2.42 2.05
N PRO A 68 -2.33 -1.64 1.31
CA PRO A 68 -2.82 -2.07 0.00
C PRO A 68 -1.71 -2.35 -1.01
N ILE A 69 -0.60 -1.63 -0.88
CA ILE A 69 0.56 -1.81 -1.75
C ILE A 69 1.20 -3.20 -1.56
N ASP A 70 1.19 -3.72 -0.33
CA ASP A 70 1.69 -5.05 0.01
C ASP A 70 0.65 -6.15 -0.32
N GLN A 71 -0.63 -5.82 -0.42
CA GLN A 71 -1.73 -6.72 -0.84
C GLN A 71 -1.74 -7.10 -2.33
N GLY A 72 -0.64 -6.89 -3.05
CA GLY A 72 -0.46 -7.41 -4.41
C GLY A 72 0.02 -6.40 -5.45
N VAL A 73 -0.03 -5.09 -5.16
CA VAL A 73 0.47 -4.07 -6.11
C VAL A 73 1.96 -4.28 -6.37
N ILE A 74 2.78 -4.42 -5.31
CA ILE A 74 4.22 -4.70 -5.45
C ILE A 74 4.46 -6.01 -6.20
N ALA A 75 3.69 -7.06 -5.90
CA ALA A 75 3.82 -8.35 -6.56
C ALA A 75 3.55 -8.24 -8.07
N CYS A 76 2.49 -7.52 -8.45
CA CYS A 76 2.12 -7.27 -9.83
C CYS A 76 3.20 -6.49 -10.59
N VAL A 77 3.73 -5.40 -9.99
CA VAL A 77 4.85 -4.63 -10.57
C VAL A 77 6.08 -5.52 -10.76
N LYS A 78 6.46 -6.31 -9.75
CA LYS A 78 7.61 -7.23 -9.83
C LYS A 78 7.42 -8.26 -10.94
N GLN A 79 6.22 -8.81 -11.11
CA GLN A 79 5.91 -9.76 -12.17
C GLN A 79 6.04 -9.12 -13.56
N HIS A 80 5.46 -7.93 -13.77
CA HIS A 80 5.60 -7.21 -15.03
C HIS A 80 7.04 -6.83 -15.34
N TYR A 81 7.79 -6.37 -14.33
CA TYR A 81 9.21 -6.05 -14.47
C TYR A 81 10.01 -7.29 -14.90
N LYS A 82 9.83 -8.43 -14.21
CA LYS A 82 10.48 -9.70 -14.54
C LYS A 82 10.15 -10.14 -15.97
N LYS A 83 8.87 -10.07 -16.37
CA LYS A 83 8.46 -10.41 -17.73
C LYS A 83 9.19 -9.54 -18.76
N LEU A 84 9.22 -8.22 -18.57
CA LEU A 84 9.94 -7.31 -19.45
C LEU A 84 11.43 -7.64 -19.51
N PHE A 85 12.05 -7.89 -18.35
CA PHE A 85 13.44 -8.30 -18.22
C PHE A 85 13.76 -9.53 -19.07
N LEU A 86 13.03 -10.63 -18.84
CA LEU A 86 13.20 -11.89 -19.56
C LEU A 86 12.97 -11.73 -21.06
N CYS A 87 11.92 -11.01 -21.49
CA CYS A 87 11.68 -10.77 -22.92
C CYS A 87 12.87 -10.10 -23.60
N LYS A 88 13.50 -9.09 -22.99
CA LYS A 88 14.67 -8.46 -23.61
C LYS A 88 15.87 -9.40 -23.65
N MET A 89 16.09 -10.18 -22.60
CA MET A 89 17.20 -11.14 -22.56
C MET A 89 17.06 -12.17 -23.69
N ILE A 90 15.85 -12.71 -23.89
CA ILE A 90 15.54 -13.62 -25.00
C ILE A 90 15.79 -12.93 -26.35
N SER A 91 15.27 -11.72 -26.56
CA SER A 91 15.51 -10.99 -27.82
C SER A 91 17.00 -10.71 -28.08
N SER A 92 17.79 -10.42 -27.04
CA SER A 92 19.24 -10.27 -27.19
C SER A 92 19.91 -11.58 -27.62
N LEU A 93 19.50 -12.71 -27.06
CA LEU A 93 20.01 -14.04 -27.43
C LEU A 93 19.65 -14.39 -28.89
N ASP A 94 18.39 -14.15 -29.30
CA ASP A 94 17.92 -14.42 -30.66
C ASP A 94 18.67 -13.56 -31.71
N GLU A 95 19.03 -12.33 -31.34
CA GLU A 95 19.82 -11.42 -32.17
C GLU A 95 21.33 -11.72 -32.12
N GLY A 96 21.78 -12.69 -31.32
CA GLY A 96 23.20 -13.00 -31.11
C GLY A 96 23.99 -11.88 -30.44
N LYS A 97 23.31 -10.97 -29.72
CA LYS A 97 23.91 -9.82 -29.04
C LYS A 97 24.10 -10.11 -27.57
N GLU A 98 25.17 -9.55 -27.00
CA GLU A 98 25.37 -9.57 -25.56
C GLU A 98 24.24 -8.81 -24.85
N PHE A 99 23.73 -9.39 -23.76
CA PHE A 99 22.70 -8.76 -22.96
C PHE A 99 23.29 -7.65 -22.08
N GLN A 100 22.98 -6.40 -22.40
CA GLN A 100 23.42 -5.23 -21.65
C GLN A 100 22.26 -4.60 -20.86
N PHE A 101 22.46 -4.40 -19.55
CA PHE A 101 21.42 -3.88 -18.65
C PHE A 101 21.93 -2.73 -17.79
N SER A 102 21.63 -1.50 -18.20
CA SER A 102 21.94 -0.29 -17.45
C SER A 102 20.89 0.03 -16.37
N VAL A 103 21.25 0.90 -15.44
CA VAL A 103 20.31 1.46 -14.45
C VAL A 103 19.15 2.19 -15.15
N LEU A 104 19.42 2.93 -16.24
CA LEU A 104 18.39 3.59 -17.04
C LEU A 104 17.38 2.58 -17.59
N ASN A 105 17.84 1.43 -18.09
CA ASN A 105 16.95 0.35 -18.54
C ASN A 105 16.08 -0.17 -17.38
N GLY A 106 16.65 -0.30 -16.18
CA GLY A 106 15.92 -0.64 -14.96
C GLY A 106 14.80 0.35 -14.66
N ILE A 107 15.09 1.65 -14.63
CA ILE A 107 14.10 2.70 -14.34
C ILE A 107 12.98 2.72 -15.39
N LEU A 108 13.33 2.69 -16.68
CA LEU A 108 12.34 2.69 -17.77
C LEU A 108 11.43 1.47 -17.73
N ARG A 109 11.97 0.30 -17.36
CA ARG A 109 11.18 -0.93 -17.18
C ARG A 109 10.31 -0.88 -15.96
N LEU A 110 10.78 -0.31 -14.85
CA LEU A 110 9.97 -0.13 -13.66
C LEU A 110 8.76 0.77 -13.98
N ASN A 111 8.98 1.88 -14.67
CA ASN A 111 7.90 2.76 -15.14
C ASN A 111 6.91 2.01 -16.05
N THR A 112 7.43 1.22 -17.00
CA THR A 112 6.58 0.40 -17.89
C THR A 112 5.81 -0.67 -17.13
N ALA A 113 6.43 -1.31 -16.13
CA ALA A 113 5.80 -2.31 -15.29
C ALA A 113 4.69 -1.71 -14.42
N TRP A 114 4.93 -0.53 -13.83
CA TRP A 114 3.92 0.23 -13.08
C TRP A 114 2.71 0.58 -13.94
N LYS A 115 2.93 1.10 -15.15
CA LYS A 115 1.86 1.43 -16.10
C LYS A 115 1.04 0.22 -16.56
N ARG A 116 1.55 -1.01 -16.40
CA ARG A 116 0.84 -2.25 -16.73
C ARG A 116 -0.05 -2.76 -15.59
N VAL A 117 0.13 -2.26 -14.38
CA VAL A 117 -0.76 -2.60 -13.26
C VAL A 117 -2.14 -2.00 -13.56
N SER A 118 -3.16 -2.86 -13.62
CA SER A 118 -4.52 -2.42 -13.93
C SER A 118 -5.16 -1.68 -12.76
N GLN A 119 -6.08 -0.76 -13.04
CA GLN A 119 -6.88 -0.12 -12.01
C GLN A 119 -7.69 -1.14 -11.20
N LYS A 120 -8.21 -2.20 -11.85
CA LYS A 120 -8.91 -3.31 -11.17
C LYS A 120 -8.03 -3.98 -10.12
N THR A 121 -6.76 -4.24 -10.45
CA THR A 121 -5.78 -4.81 -9.51
C THR A 121 -5.59 -3.90 -8.30
N ILE A 122 -5.40 -2.59 -8.53
CA ILE A 122 -5.21 -1.62 -7.43
C ILE A 122 -6.45 -1.60 -6.53
N VAL A 123 -7.65 -1.49 -7.12
CA VAL A 123 -8.91 -1.49 -6.35
C VAL A 123 -9.04 -2.77 -5.52
N ASN A 124 -8.77 -3.94 -6.11
CA ASN A 124 -8.84 -5.20 -5.39
C ASN A 124 -7.84 -5.26 -4.22
N CYS A 125 -6.61 -4.80 -4.39
CA CYS A 125 -5.63 -4.73 -3.30
C CYS A 125 -6.10 -3.82 -2.15
N TYR A 126 -6.72 -2.68 -2.48
CA TYR A 126 -7.33 -1.80 -1.47
C TYR A 126 -8.51 -2.46 -0.76
N ARG A 127 -9.38 -3.18 -1.50
CA ARG A 127 -10.49 -3.94 -0.89
C ARG A 127 -9.97 -5.01 0.08
N GLN A 128 -8.92 -5.75 -0.31
CA GLN A 128 -8.31 -6.79 0.54
C GLN A 128 -7.70 -6.20 1.82
N ALA A 129 -7.12 -5.00 1.74
CA ALA A 129 -6.65 -4.24 2.90
C ALA A 129 -7.78 -3.61 3.75
N GLY A 130 -9.06 -3.82 3.39
CA GLY A 130 -10.21 -3.33 4.14
C GLY A 130 -10.73 -1.95 3.70
N PHE A 131 -10.17 -1.37 2.63
CA PHE A 131 -10.64 -0.09 2.07
C PHE A 131 -11.74 -0.33 1.04
N TYR A 132 -12.94 -0.66 1.51
CA TYR A 132 -14.13 -0.76 0.67
C TYR A 132 -15.30 -0.01 1.29
N HIS A 133 -16.17 0.51 0.43
CA HIS A 133 -17.40 1.19 0.83
C HIS A 133 -18.59 0.43 0.26
N ASN A 134 -19.27 -0.38 1.07
CA ASN A 134 -20.54 -1.07 0.77
C ASN A 134 -20.83 -1.35 -0.72
N VAL A 135 -19.91 -2.04 -1.43
CA VAL A 135 -20.18 -2.52 -2.79
C VAL A 135 -20.66 -3.97 -2.67
N LYS A 136 -21.80 -4.27 -3.28
CA LYS A 136 -22.32 -5.64 -3.39
C LYS A 136 -21.28 -6.48 -4.14
N PHE A 137 -21.05 -7.70 -3.64
CA PHE A 137 -20.15 -8.66 -4.26
C PHE A 137 -20.76 -9.11 -5.59
N ASP A 138 -19.99 -9.02 -6.67
CA ASP A 138 -20.29 -9.80 -7.87
C ASP A 138 -19.98 -11.26 -7.54
N GLU A 139 -20.84 -12.19 -7.98
CA GLU A 139 -20.74 -13.63 -7.65
C GLU A 139 -19.41 -14.27 -8.10
N ASP A 140 -18.68 -13.61 -9.01
CA ASP A 140 -17.39 -14.03 -9.55
C ASP A 140 -16.16 -13.49 -8.77
N ASP A 141 -16.35 -12.63 -7.77
CA ASP A 141 -15.24 -12.12 -6.96
C ASP A 141 -14.90 -13.10 -5.81
N GLU A 142 -13.69 -13.65 -5.80
CA GLU A 142 -13.15 -14.41 -4.65
C GLU A 142 -13.20 -13.53 -3.38
N LEU A 143 -14.04 -13.93 -2.43
CA LEU A 143 -14.23 -13.22 -1.18
C LEU A 143 -12.91 -13.09 -0.41
N PRO A 144 -12.57 -11.89 0.10
CA PRO A 144 -11.45 -11.71 1.03
C PRO A 144 -11.48 -12.72 2.18
N LEU A 145 -10.33 -13.31 2.52
CA LEU A 145 -10.17 -14.20 3.69
C LEU A 145 -10.72 -13.57 4.98
N THR A 146 -10.63 -12.24 5.12
CA THR A 146 -11.20 -11.47 6.23
C THR A 146 -12.73 -11.60 6.33
N GLN A 147 -13.44 -11.71 5.21
CA GLN A 147 -14.88 -11.97 5.19
C GLN A 147 -15.23 -13.44 5.38
N CYS A 148 -14.39 -14.36 4.91
CA CYS A 148 -14.54 -15.78 5.26
C CYS A 148 -14.42 -16.00 6.77
N LEU A 149 -13.47 -15.32 7.42
CA LEU A 149 -13.30 -15.35 8.88
C LEU A 149 -14.49 -14.75 9.63
N LEU A 150 -15.09 -13.67 9.12
CA LEU A 150 -16.31 -13.08 9.71
C LEU A 150 -17.54 -13.98 9.53
N LYS A 151 -17.70 -14.61 8.35
CA LYS A 151 -18.76 -15.61 8.12
C LYS A 151 -18.61 -16.80 9.06
N HIS A 152 -17.38 -17.30 9.28
CA HIS A 152 -17.14 -18.42 10.17
C HIS A 152 -17.35 -18.11 11.66
N LYS A 153 -17.03 -16.90 12.11
CA LYS A 153 -17.33 -16.45 13.48
C LYS A 153 -18.83 -16.38 13.78
N ASN A 154 -19.67 -16.17 12.76
CA ASN A 154 -21.13 -16.13 12.91
C ASN A 154 -21.81 -17.50 12.76
N THR A 155 -21.06 -18.58 12.52
CA THR A 155 -21.59 -19.96 12.36
C THR A 155 -21.24 -20.90 13.51
N VAL A 156 -20.57 -20.41 14.55
CA VAL A 156 -20.26 -21.20 15.75
C VAL A 156 -21.20 -20.72 16.87
N GLU A 157 -22.18 -21.54 17.22
CA GLU A 157 -22.95 -21.36 18.45
C GLU A 157 -22.02 -21.47 19.67
N PRO A 158 -22.34 -20.77 20.78
CA PRO A 158 -21.38 -20.48 21.83
C PRO A 158 -21.24 -21.67 22.77
N ASP A 159 -20.06 -22.29 22.80
CA ASP A 159 -19.63 -23.10 23.95
C ASP A 159 -18.68 -22.24 24.81
N ASP A 160 -18.99 -22.26 26.11
CA ASP A 160 -18.50 -21.40 27.17
C ASP A 160 -16.97 -21.41 27.32
N GLU A 161 -16.34 -20.23 27.20
CA GLU A 161 -15.54 -19.60 28.28
C GLU A 161 -14.91 -18.27 27.82
N ASP A 162 -15.33 -17.21 28.50
CA ASP A 162 -14.69 -15.89 28.71
C ASP A 162 -13.98 -15.20 27.53
N PHE A 163 -14.76 -14.41 26.80
CA PHE A 163 -14.27 -13.17 26.20
C PHE A 163 -15.13 -12.01 26.68
N LEU A 164 -14.58 -11.19 27.57
CA LEU A 164 -15.19 -9.96 28.10
C LEU A 164 -15.80 -9.12 26.95
N SER A 165 -17.11 -8.93 27.04
CA SER A 165 -17.93 -8.21 26.07
C SER A 165 -17.58 -6.72 26.02
N LEU A 166 -17.18 -6.25 24.83
CA LEU A 166 -17.00 -4.83 24.48
C LEU A 166 -18.35 -4.11 24.24
N GLN A 167 -19.38 -4.39 25.04
CA GLN A 167 -20.69 -3.74 24.95
C GLN A 167 -21.01 -2.76 26.08
N ASP A 168 -20.14 -2.57 27.07
CA ASP A 168 -20.42 -1.69 28.22
C ASP A 168 -19.72 -0.31 28.20
N TRP A 169 -19.48 0.29 27.02
CA TRP A 169 -18.96 1.66 26.95
C TRP A 169 -19.94 2.63 26.27
N ASP A 170 -20.88 3.15 27.08
CA ASP A 170 -21.75 4.27 26.73
C ASP A 170 -20.98 5.59 26.85
N MET A 171 -20.58 6.19 25.72
CA MET A 171 -19.96 7.52 25.66
C MET A 171 -21.00 8.64 25.73
N ARG A 172 -21.81 8.64 26.80
CA ARG A 172 -22.55 9.83 27.26
C ARG A 172 -22.24 10.05 28.74
N ASN A 173 -21.02 10.49 29.03
CA ASN A 173 -20.65 11.38 30.14
C ASN A 173 -19.13 11.33 30.35
N MET A 174 -18.39 12.15 29.61
CA MET A 174 -17.25 12.94 30.11
C MET A 174 -16.78 13.93 29.04
#